data_AF-A0A2V8I498-F1
#
_entry.id   AF-A0A2V8I498-F1
#
_cell.length_a   1.000
_cell.length_b   1.000
_cell.length_c   1.000
_cell.angle_alpha   90.00
_cell.angle_beta   90.00
_cell.angle_gamma   90.00
#
_symmetry.space_group_name_H-M   'P 1'
#
loop_
_entity.id
_entity.type
_entity.pdbx_description
1 polymer ?
#
loop_
_entity_poly.entity_id
_entity_poly.type
_entity_poly.pdbx_seq_one_letter_code
_entity_poly.pdbx_strand_id
1 'polypeptide(L)' 'MIKRVEVNYRGIFQKNLGKYIGSDIVMIASRMGKVAFSNGRYSDSPERNGIPCKYFAFVSPDLSEEELEA' A
#
# COMPACT_ATOMS: atom_id res chain seq x y z
N MET A 1 5.89 16.60 1.43
CA MET A 1 4.63 16.23 2.18
C MET A 1 4.15 14.85 1.72
N ILE A 2 4.07 13.88 2.63
CA ILE A 2 3.61 12.52 2.31
C ILE A 2 2.12 12.51 1.97
N LYS A 3 1.77 11.84 0.87
CA LYS A 3 0.38 11.46 0.55
C LYS A 3 0.20 9.97 0.82
N ARG A 4 -0.86 9.63 1.57
CA ARG A 4 -1.20 8.25 1.93
C ARG A 4 -2.52 7.85 1.27
N VAL A 5 -2.52 6.70 0.59
CA VAL A 5 -3.72 6.01 0.09
C VAL A 5 -3.92 4.77 0.94
N GLU A 6 -5.15 4.57 1.42
CA GLU A 6 -5.55 3.41 2.22
C GLU A 6 -6.60 2.59 1.47
N VAL A 7 -6.26 1.35 1.12
CA VAL A 7 -7.16 0.40 0.47
C VAL A 7 -7.73 -0.52 1.54
N ASN A 8 -9.01 -0.34 1.83
CA ASN A 8 -9.76 -1.18 2.75
C ASN A 8 -10.36 -2.37 2.00
N TYR A 9 -10.11 -3.59 2.48
CA TYR A 9 -10.64 -4.81 1.88
C TYR A 9 -10.94 -5.88 2.94
N ARG A 10 -11.63 -6.96 2.53
CA ARG A 10 -12.04 -8.05 3.42
C ARG A 10 -11.53 -9.40 2.94
N GLY A 11 -10.74 -10.03 3.80
CA GLY A 11 -10.32 -11.42 3.71
C GLY A 11 -9.42 -11.77 2.51
N ILE A 12 -9.17 -13.08 2.38
CA ILE A 12 -8.17 -13.64 1.48
C ILE A 12 -8.44 -13.40 -0.01
N PHE A 13 -9.70 -13.29 -0.43
CA PHE A 13 -10.06 -13.13 -1.84
C PHE A 13 -9.72 -11.75 -2.39
N GLN A 14 -9.75 -10.72 -1.54
CA GLN A 14 -9.46 -9.35 -1.94
C GLN A 14 -8.02 -8.92 -1.64
N LYS A 15 -7.20 -9.77 -0.99
CA LYS A 15 -5.81 -9.44 -0.62
C LYS A 15 -4.96 -9.10 -1.84
N ASN A 16 -5.12 -9.85 -2.92
CA ASN A 16 -4.36 -9.63 -4.15
C ASN A 16 -4.79 -8.34 -4.81
N LEU A 17 -6.09 -8.03 -4.83
CA LEU A 17 -6.59 -6.76 -5.34
C LEU A 17 -6.02 -5.56 -4.55
N GLY A 18 -6.02 -5.63 -3.22
CA GLY A 18 -5.41 -4.60 -2.37
C GLY A 18 -3.92 -4.40 -2.66
N LYS A 19 -3.18 -5.51 -2.81
CA LYS A 19 -1.76 -5.49 -3.20
C LYS A 19 -1.55 -4.85 -4.57
N TYR A 20 -2.31 -5.26 -5.59
CA TYR A 20 -2.15 -4.73 -6.96
C TYR A 20 -2.45 -3.23 -7.02
N ILE A 21 -3.51 -2.76 -6.36
CA ILE A 21 -3.82 -1.33 -6.29
C ILE A 21 -2.65 -0.55 -5.66
N GLY A 22 -2.10 -1.05 -4.54
CA GLY A 22 -0.95 -0.40 -3.88
C GLY A 22 0.31 -0.39 -4.74
N SER A 23 0.64 -1.53 -5.36
CA SER A 23 1.80 -1.68 -6.25
C SER A 23 1.70 -0.81 -7.51
N ASP A 24 0.51 -0.68 -8.09
CA ASP A 24 0.29 0.17 -9.26
C ASP A 24 0.48 1.65 -8.92
N ILE A 25 0.05 2.10 -7.74
CA ILE A 25 0.31 3.47 -7.27
C ILE A 25 1.81 3.74 -7.16
N VAL A 26 2.57 2.80 -6.60
CA VAL A 26 4.04 2.90 -6.50
C VAL A 26 4.66 2.96 -7.89
N MET A 27 4.25 2.08 -8.80
CA MET A 27 4.77 2.05 -10.17
C MET A 27 4.48 3.37 -10.92
N ILE A 28 3.28 3.93 -10.77
CA ILE A 28 2.91 5.21 -11.37
C ILE A 28 3.75 6.34 -10.77
N ALA A 29 3.91 6.39 -9.44
CA ALA A 29 4.71 7.41 -8.77
C ALA A 29 6.17 7.37 -9.20
N SER A 30 6.76 6.17 -9.30
CA SER A 30 8.12 5.96 -9.81
C SER A 30 8.27 6.47 -11.24
N ARG A 31 7.32 6.18 -12.13
CA ARG A 31 7.30 6.72 -13.51
C ARG A 31 7.15 8.24 -13.57
N MET A 32 6.63 8.87 -12.53
CA MET A 32 6.55 10.33 -12.38
C MET A 32 7.79 10.94 -11.70
N GLY A 33 8.84 10.14 -11.44
CA GLY A 33 10.06 10.60 -10.76
C GLY A 33 9.86 10.87 -9.26
N LYS A 34 8.83 10.26 -8.64
CA LYS A 34 8.53 10.40 -7.22
C LYS A 34 8.95 9.15 -6.46
N VAL A 35 9.21 9.31 -5.17
CA VAL A 35 9.49 8.20 -4.25
C VAL A 35 8.16 7.68 -3.70
N ALA A 36 8.00 6.36 -3.68
CA ALA A 36 6.79 5.73 -3.20
C ALA A 36 7.05 4.34 -2.63
N PHE A 37 6.27 3.98 -1.63
CA PHE A 37 6.34 2.70 -0.93
C PHE A 37 4.91 2.15 -0.71
N SER A 38 4.75 0.83 -0.65
CA SER A 38 3.46 0.22 -0.32
C SER A 38 3.61 -1.00 0.57
N ASN A 39 2.73 -1.13 1.55
CA ASN A 39 2.72 -2.28 2.46
C ASN A 39 1.31 -2.72 2.84
N GLY A 40 1.18 -4.02 3.09
CA GLY A 40 -0.01 -4.57 3.72
C GLY A 40 0.09 -4.46 5.24
N ARG A 41 -0.99 -4.03 5.91
CA ARG A 41 -1.19 -4.34 7.33
C ARG A 41 -2.30 -5.36 7.46
N TYR A 42 -1.90 -6.51 7.95
CA TYR A 42 -2.80 -7.60 8.25
C TYR A 42 -3.21 -7.56 9.72
N SER A 43 -4.49 -7.80 10.00
CA SER A 43 -4.95 -8.29 11.30
C SER A 43 -4.41 -9.71 11.52
N ASP A 44 -4.41 -10.24 12.75
CA ASP A 44 -3.82 -11.54 13.16
C ASP A 44 -4.26 -12.82 12.40
N SER A 45 -4.99 -12.75 11.28
CA SER A 45 -5.31 -13.88 10.40
C SER A 45 -5.84 -13.40 9.02
N PRO A 46 -5.01 -12.84 8.14
CA PRO A 46 -5.46 -12.29 6.86
C PRO A 46 -5.93 -13.34 5.85
N GLU A 47 -5.54 -14.60 6.05
CA GLU A 47 -6.00 -15.74 5.26
C GLU A 47 -7.49 -16.07 5.51
N ARG A 48 -8.11 -15.51 6.55
CA ARG A 48 -9.51 -15.80 6.87
C ARG A 48 -10.45 -14.98 6.00
N ASN A 49 -11.52 -15.61 5.56
CA ASN A 49 -12.57 -14.93 4.83
C ASN A 49 -13.27 -13.86 5.70
N GLY A 50 -13.56 -12.69 5.11
CA GLY A 50 -14.32 -11.62 5.76
C GLY A 50 -13.58 -10.73 6.76
N ILE A 51 -12.32 -11.05 7.12
CA ILE A 51 -11.53 -10.27 8.07
C ILE A 51 -11.11 -8.92 7.47
N PRO A 52 -11.40 -7.78 8.14
CA PRO A 52 -10.93 -6.48 7.70
C PRO A 52 -9.40 -6.44 7.59
N CYS A 53 -8.91 -5.98 6.45
CA CYS A 53 -7.49 -5.82 6.17
C CYS A 53 -7.26 -4.46 5.48
N LYS A 54 -6.01 -3.99 5.53
CA LYS A 54 -5.63 -2.72 4.91
C LYS A 54 -4.35 -2.88 4.09
N TYR A 55 -4.32 -2.21 2.95
CA TYR A 55 -3.11 -2.00 2.17
C TYR A 55 -2.85 -0.51 2.07
N PHE A 56 -1.60 -0.09 2.23
CA PHE A 56 -1.21 1.30 2.16
C PHE A 56 -0.30 1.53 0.97
N ALA A 57 -0.43 2.70 0.37
CA ALA A 57 0.57 3.27 -0.51
C ALA A 57 0.90 4.68 -0.02
N PHE A 58 2.19 4.98 0.04
CA PHE A 58 2.75 6.25 0.44
C PHE A 58 3.49 6.83 -0.75
N VAL A 59 3.26 8.10 -1.05
CA VAL A 59 3.93 8.82 -2.14
C VAL A 59 4.49 10.11 -1.58
N SER A 60 5.76 10.37 -1.82
CA SER A 60 6.44 11.59 -1.44
C SER A 60 7.13 12.22 -2.66
N PRO A 61 6.99 13.54 -2.88
CA PRO A 61 7.76 14.23 -3.90
C PRO A 61 9.21 14.51 -3.47
N ASP A 62 9.51 14.46 -2.17
CA ASP A 62 10.70 15.10 -1.59
C ASP A 62 11.44 14.25 -0.53
N LEU A 63 10.86 13.13 -0.08
CA LEU A 63 11.52 12.25 0.89
C LEU A 63 12.32 11.17 0.19
N SER A 64 13.42 10.75 0.81
CA SER A 64 14.14 9.54 0.42
C SER A 64 13.30 8.28 0.68
N GLU A 65 13.66 7.17 0.04
CA GLU A 65 12.98 5.88 0.21
C GLU A 65 13.12 5.37 1.65
N GLU A 66 14.32 5.48 2.25
CA GLU A 66 14.58 5.11 3.64
C GLU A 66 13.70 5.89 4.64
N GLU A 67 13.51 7.19 4.43
CA GLU A 67 12.63 8.02 5.28
C GLU A 67 11.13 7.71 5.07
N LEU A 68 10.77 7.16 3.91
CA LEU A 68 9.39 6.81 3.58
C LEU A 68 9.01 5.41 4.12
N GLU A 69 10.00 4.54 4.29
CA GLU A 69 9.85 3.17 4.81
C GLU A 69 9.93 3.07 6.35
N ALA A 70 10.58 4.04 7.00
CA ALA A 70 10.73 4.13 8.47
C ALA A 70 9.40 4.41 9.21
#